data_AF-A0A5C9DW12-F1
#
_entry.id   AF-A0A5C9DW12-F1
#
_cell.length_a   1.000
_cell.length_b   1.000
_cell.length_c   1.000
_cell.angle_alpha   90.00
_cell.angle_beta   90.00
_cell.angle_gamma   90.00
#
_symmetry.space_group_name_H-M   'P 1'
#
loop_
_entity.id
_entity.type
_entity.pdbx_description
1 polymer ?
#
loop_
_entity_poly.entity_id
_entity_poly.type
_entity_poly.pdbx_seq_one_letter_code
_entity_poly.pdbx_strand_id
1 'polypeptide(L)' 'MILKRKLGPKGQIVIPKDIRDMLNLKPGSEIIFEIHKNKVSEIIWKEP' A
#
# COMPACT_ATOMS: atom_id res chain seq x y z
N MET A 1 0.15 13.73 -4.88
CA MET A 1 1.53 13.41 -4.43
C MET A 1 2.00 12.17 -5.17
N ILE A 2 3.21 12.17 -5.73
CA ILE A 2 3.80 10.99 -6.39
C ILE A 2 4.96 10.49 -5.52
N LEU A 3 4.80 9.30 -4.93
CA LEU A 3 5.84 8.62 -4.15
C LEU A 3 6.35 7.43 -4.95
N LYS A 4 7.66 7.42 -5.26
CA LYS A 4 8.31 6.31 -5.96
C LYS A 4 8.96 5.37 -4.95
N ARG A 5 8.74 4.07 -5.10
CA ARG A 5 9.48 3.02 -4.38
C ARG A 5 9.96 1.95 -5.34
N LYS A 6 11.13 1.39 -5.04
CA LYS A 6 11.64 0.22 -5.75
C LYS A 6 10.97 -1.03 -5.17
N LEU A 7 10.74 -2.01 -6.04
CA LEU A 7 10.31 -3.34 -5.64
C LEU A 7 11.46 -4.02 -4.88
N GLY A 8 11.14 -4.61 -3.74
CA GLY A 8 12.09 -5.41 -2.98
C GLY A 8 12.37 -6.77 -3.62
N PRO A 9 13.40 -7.49 -3.15
CA PRO A 9 13.82 -8.77 -3.75
C PRO A 9 12.78 -9.89 -3.69
N LYS A 10 11.72 -9.75 -2.89
CA LYS A 10 10.61 -10.72 -2.80
C LYS A 10 9.34 -10.22 -3.49
N GLY A 11 9.42 -9.19 -4.32
CA GLY A 11 8.23 -8.59 -4.92
C GLY A 11 7.41 -7.74 -3.94
N GLN A 12 7.96 -7.39 -2.77
CA GLN A 12 7.29 -6.56 -1.78
C GLN A 12 7.54 -5.07 -2.03
N ILE A 13 6.57 -4.24 -1.70
CA ILE A 13 6.74 -2.79 -1.58
C ILE A 13 6.66 -2.38 -0.12
N VAL A 14 7.46 -1.41 0.29
CA VAL A 14 7.34 -0.80 1.62
C VAL A 14 6.33 0.33 1.53
N ILE A 15 5.28 0.27 2.35
CA ILE A 15 4.37 1.41 2.54
C ILE A 15 5.12 2.49 3.33
N PRO A 16 5.41 3.66 2.74
CA PRO A 16 6.12 4.75 3.41
C PRO A 16 5.44 5.22 4.70
N LYS A 17 6.21 5.79 5.63
CA LYS A 17 5.70 6.22 6.95
C LYS A 17 4.58 7.27 6.81
N ASP A 18 4.79 8.26 5.96
CA ASP A 18 3.82 9.30 5.62
C ASP A 18 2.48 8.72 5.14
N ILE A 19 2.49 7.70 4.25
CA ILE A 19 1.25 7.03 3.84
C ILE A 19 0.63 6.27 5.02
N ARG A 20 1.42 5.54 5.81
CA ARG A 20 0.90 4.81 6.98
C ARG A 20 0.23 5.74 7.98
N ASP A 21 0.84 6.88 8.27
CA ASP A 21 0.31 7.87 9.21
C ASP A 21 -0.97 8.51 8.65
N MET A 22 -1.00 8.85 7.35
CA MET A 22 -2.17 9.43 6.68
C MET A 22 -3.37 8.48 6.64
N LEU A 23 -3.12 7.18 6.44
CA LEU A 23 -4.16 6.14 6.34
C LEU A 23 -4.37 5.39 7.67
N ASN A 24 -3.72 5.82 8.76
CA ASN A 24 -3.75 5.19 10.09
C ASN A 24 -3.48 3.67 10.06
N LEU A 25 -2.55 3.23 9.19
CA LEU A 25 -2.21 1.81 9.04
C LEU A 25 -1.39 1.32 10.23
N LYS A 26 -1.84 0.22 10.84
CA LYS A 26 -1.18 -0.41 11.99
C LYS A 26 -0.62 -1.77 11.59
N PRO A 27 0.37 -2.31 12.32
CA PRO A 27 0.75 -3.71 12.17
C PRO A 27 -0.49 -4.61 12.32
N GLY A 28 -0.74 -5.47 11.32
CA GLY A 28 -1.93 -6.32 11.28
C GLY A 28 -3.10 -5.77 10.45
N SER A 29 -3.06 -4.53 9.99
CA SER A 29 -4.06 -4.01 9.03
C SER A 29 -4.05 -4.83 7.74
N GLU A 30 -5.24 -5.19 7.26
CA GLU A 30 -5.40 -5.87 5.98
C GLU A 30 -5.42 -4.84 4.84
N ILE A 31 -4.64 -5.12 3.79
CA ILE A 31 -4.51 -4.26 2.62
C ILE A 31 -5.07 -4.99 1.40
N ILE A 32 -6.08 -4.41 0.76
CA ILE A 32 -6.70 -4.91 -0.46
C ILE A 32 -6.18 -4.07 -1.63
N PHE A 33 -5.64 -4.75 -2.64
CA PHE A 33 -5.21 -4.15 -3.89
C PHE A 33 -6.26 -4.41 -4.97
N GLU A 34 -6.80 -3.35 -5.56
CA GLU A 34 -7.67 -3.49 -6.72
C GLU A 34 -6.87 -3.24 -8.01
N ILE A 35 -6.92 -4.21 -8.93
CA ILE A 35 -6.17 -4.19 -10.19
C ILE A 35 -7.13 -4.02 -11.37
N HIS A 36 -6.96 -2.94 -12.12
CA HIS A 36 -7.72 -2.63 -13.32
C HIS A 36 -6.80 -2.43 -14.52
N LYS A 37 -6.98 -3.24 -15.58
CA LYS A 37 -6.27 -3.08 -16.86
C LYS A 37 -4.77 -2.82 -16.69
N ASN A 38 -4.09 -3.63 -15.86
CA ASN A 38 -2.66 -3.51 -15.56
C ASN A 38 -2.24 -2.31 -14.68
N LYS A 39 -3.17 -1.64 -14.01
CA LYS A 39 -2.88 -0.65 -12.97
C LYS A 39 -3.49 -1.06 -11.64
N VAL A 40 -2.71 -0.92 -10.58
CA VAL A 40 -3.26 -0.86 -9.21
C VAL A 40 -3.80 0.56 -9.05
N SER A 41 -5.12 0.71 -8.93
CA SER A 41 -5.78 2.01 -8.83
C SER A 41 -6.09 2.39 -7.39
N GLU A 42 -6.46 1.42 -6.55
CA GLU A 42 -6.89 1.68 -5.19
C GLU A 42 -6.29 0.68 -4.20
N ILE A 43 -5.83 1.22 -3.07
CA ILE A 43 -5.39 0.47 -1.91
C ILE A 43 -6.41 0.73 -0.81
N ILE A 44 -7.24 -0.26 -0.50
CA ILE A 44 -8.24 -0.18 0.54
C ILE A 44 -7.68 -0.90 1.77
N TRP A 45 -7.87 -0.36 2.96
CA TRP A 45 -7.53 -1.07 4.20
C TRP A 45 -8.78 -1.28 5.04
N LYS A 46 -8.81 -2.41 5.75
CA LYS A 46 -9.82 -2.68 6.78
C LYS A 46 -9.14 -2.63 8.14
N GLU A 47 -9.80 -1.97 9.09
CA GLU A 47 -9.44 -2.15 10.49
C GLU A 47 -9.81 -3.59 10.89
N PRO A 48 -8.95 -4.26 11.69
CA PRO A 48 -9.25 -5.58 12.23
C PRO A 48 -10.47 -5.57 13.16
#